data_AF-A0A8X6VUW2-F1
#
_entry.id   AF-A0A8X6VUW2-F1
#
_cell.length_a   1.000
_cell.length_b   1.000
_cell.length_c   1.000
_cell.angle_alpha   90.00
_cell.angle_beta   90.00
_cell.angle_gamma   90.00
#
_symmetry.space_group_name_H-M   'P 1'
#
loop_
_entity.id
_entity.type
_entity.pdbx_description
1 polymer ?
#
loop_
_entity_poly.entity_id
_entity_poly.type
_entity_poly.pdbx_seq_one_letter_code
_entity_poly.pdbx_strand_id
1 'polypeptide(L)'
;MIALPNEVHELTDEESFDDTETLSLSVRDVADEEDLMVRIVRNSMARNRYLEIKSVINLADNNEAKSQTIDRAFKIRKLIAERNANFQKLGIFDKHLSIDEMMIRYYGHRYCKQYIKVDLRESGFRATGTIRSDRIQHCPLEIDSIFKKTSRGSHDFYFDVKNKITAVKWHDNKCVTLVTNIDIIEPLTSVSKREKGKAEKNKI
;
A
#
# COMPACT_ATOMS: atom_id res chain seq x y z
N MET A 1 22.64 -36.96 -23.94
CA MET A 1 21.39 -37.47 -24.53
C MET A 1 20.50 -36.27 -24.76
N ILE A 2 20.19 -36.01 -26.03
CA ILE A 2 19.49 -34.82 -26.52
C ILE A 2 18.01 -34.93 -26.14
N ALA A 3 17.40 -33.85 -25.65
CA ALA A 3 15.96 -33.66 -25.71
C ALA A 3 15.68 -32.18 -25.98
N LEU A 4 14.96 -31.97 -27.09
CA LEU A 4 14.48 -30.73 -27.69
C LEU A 4 13.27 -30.15 -26.90
N PRO A 5 12.77 -28.95 -27.24
CA PRO A 5 11.90 -28.15 -26.38
C PRO A 5 10.43 -28.59 -26.51
N ASN A 6 9.74 -28.73 -25.38
CA ASN A 6 8.30 -28.94 -25.39
C ASN A 6 7.54 -27.61 -25.27
N GLU A 7 6.98 -27.24 -26.42
CA GLU A 7 5.61 -26.77 -26.65
C GLU A 7 5.07 -25.55 -25.89
N VAL A 8 4.65 -24.60 -26.73
CA VAL A 8 3.88 -23.40 -26.43
C VAL A 8 2.47 -23.83 -26.01
N HIS A 9 2.10 -23.58 -24.76
CA HIS A 9 0.69 -23.63 -24.34
C HIS A 9 0.14 -22.20 -24.31
N GLU A 10 -0.53 -21.80 -25.40
CA GLU A 10 -1.69 -20.91 -25.30
C GLU A 10 -2.88 -21.72 -24.80
N LEU A 11 -3.73 -21.09 -23.97
CA LEU A 11 -5.16 -21.32 -23.68
C LEU A 11 -5.42 -20.51 -22.39
N THR A 12 -6.04 -19.32 -22.48
CA THR A 12 -7.49 -19.09 -22.32
C THR A 12 -8.06 -19.85 -21.12
N ASP A 13 -8.36 -19.15 -20.04
CA ASP A 13 -9.73 -18.93 -19.57
C ASP A 13 -9.73 -18.04 -18.32
N GLU A 14 -10.69 -17.11 -18.31
CA GLU A 14 -10.97 -16.20 -17.21
C GLU A 14 -11.57 -16.97 -16.03
N GLU A 15 -10.79 -17.21 -14.97
CA GLU A 15 -11.38 -17.51 -13.67
C GLU A 15 -11.72 -16.21 -12.95
N SER A 16 -13.01 -15.90 -12.95
CA SER A 16 -13.60 -14.84 -12.15
C SER A 16 -13.45 -15.13 -10.65
N PHE A 17 -12.63 -14.32 -10.00
CA PHE A 17 -12.50 -14.30 -8.55
C PHE A 17 -13.73 -13.57 -7.96
N ASP A 18 -14.56 -14.30 -7.22
CA ASP A 18 -15.74 -13.77 -6.54
C ASP A 18 -15.33 -12.84 -5.38
N ASP A 19 -15.42 -11.54 -5.64
CA ASP A 19 -14.97 -10.44 -4.78
C ASP A 19 -16.01 -10.03 -3.70
N THR A 20 -17.02 -10.88 -3.41
CA THR A 20 -18.16 -10.47 -2.57
C THR A 20 -17.90 -10.45 -1.06
N GLU A 21 -16.78 -10.98 -0.56
CA GLU A 21 -16.43 -10.93 0.88
C GLU A 21 -15.34 -9.89 1.20
N THR A 22 -15.65 -8.62 0.97
CA THR A 22 -15.15 -7.59 1.89
C THR A 22 -16.36 -6.76 2.33
N LEU A 23 -16.88 -7.04 3.53
CA LEU A 23 -17.96 -6.30 4.18
C LEU A 23 -17.60 -4.80 4.28
N SER A 24 -17.88 -4.05 3.23
CA SER A 24 -18.12 -2.62 3.36
C SER A 24 -19.47 -2.52 4.05
N LEU A 25 -19.48 -2.36 5.37
CA LEU A 25 -20.71 -2.05 6.10
C LEU A 25 -21.42 -0.93 5.36
N SER A 26 -22.58 -1.24 4.82
CA SER A 26 -23.39 -0.28 4.11
C SER A 26 -23.95 0.70 5.15
N VAL A 27 -24.27 1.92 4.72
CA VAL A 27 -24.94 2.89 5.60
C VAL A 27 -26.29 2.36 6.11
N ARG A 28 -26.87 1.35 5.45
CA ARG A 28 -28.07 0.65 5.94
C ARG A 28 -27.71 -0.20 7.16
N ASP A 29 -26.65 -0.99 7.06
CA ASP A 29 -26.20 -1.93 8.09
C ASP A 29 -25.88 -1.18 9.40
N VAL A 30 -25.24 0.00 9.31
CA VAL A 30 -24.91 0.83 10.49
C VAL A 30 -26.15 1.50 11.12
N ALA A 31 -27.19 1.78 10.33
CA ALA A 31 -28.36 2.53 10.78
C ALA A 31 -29.49 1.61 11.31
N ASP A 32 -29.64 0.43 10.72
CA ASP A 32 -30.84 -0.40 10.84
C ASP A 32 -30.57 -1.76 11.53
N GLU A 33 -29.36 -2.30 11.52
CA GLU A 33 -29.06 -3.58 12.20
C GLU A 33 -28.78 -3.41 13.70
N GLU A 34 -29.46 -4.22 14.52
CA GLU A 34 -29.43 -4.13 15.98
C GLU A 34 -28.04 -4.42 16.56
N ASP A 35 -27.25 -5.28 15.91
CA ASP A 35 -25.91 -5.70 16.34
C ASP A 35 -24.77 -4.80 15.83
N LEU A 36 -25.03 -3.92 14.86
CA LEU A 36 -24.05 -2.97 14.28
C LEU A 36 -24.34 -1.51 14.65
N MET A 37 -25.38 -1.29 15.47
CA MET A 37 -25.92 0.00 15.83
C MET A 37 -24.93 0.82 16.67
N VAL A 38 -24.22 1.76 16.02
CA VAL A 38 -23.50 2.81 16.74
C VAL A 38 -24.51 3.86 17.19
N ARG A 39 -24.98 3.74 18.44
CA ARG A 39 -26.00 4.63 19.05
C ARG A 39 -25.71 6.13 18.85
N ILE A 40 -24.45 6.52 18.92
CA ILE A 40 -24.01 7.91 18.69
C ILE A 40 -24.38 8.38 17.27
N VAL A 41 -24.18 7.54 16.26
CA VAL A 41 -24.47 7.85 14.86
C VAL A 41 -25.99 7.91 14.65
N ARG A 42 -26.75 6.91 15.12
CA ARG A 42 -28.22 6.89 14.98
C ARG A 42 -28.88 8.10 15.63
N ASN A 43 -28.42 8.51 16.81
CA ASN A 43 -28.98 9.65 17.53
C ASN A 43 -28.53 11.00 16.97
N SER A 44 -27.47 11.03 16.15
CA SER A 44 -26.96 12.26 15.56
C SER A 44 -27.79 12.77 14.39
N MET A 45 -28.26 11.88 13.50
CA MET A 45 -28.93 12.26 12.26
C MET A 45 -29.74 11.10 11.67
N ALA A 46 -30.92 11.40 11.14
CA ALA A 46 -31.70 10.43 10.38
C ALA A 46 -30.95 9.99 9.10
N ARG A 47 -31.03 8.70 8.77
CA ARG A 47 -30.37 8.09 7.60
C ARG A 47 -30.64 8.84 6.29
N ASN A 48 -31.90 9.15 6.01
CA ASN A 48 -32.28 9.84 4.77
C ASN A 48 -31.69 11.25 4.70
N ARG A 49 -31.62 11.95 5.84
CA ARG A 49 -30.97 13.26 5.94
C ARG A 49 -29.47 13.15 5.68
N TYR A 50 -28.80 12.14 6.22
CA TYR A 50 -27.38 11.89 5.95
C TYR A 50 -27.13 11.64 4.45
N LEU A 51 -27.93 10.80 3.81
CA LEU A 51 -27.78 10.49 2.38
C LEU A 51 -28.01 11.71 1.49
N GLU A 52 -29.00 12.55 1.84
CA GLU A 52 -29.25 13.82 1.17
C GLU A 52 -28.07 14.78 1.30
N ILE A 53 -27.54 14.97 2.51
CA ILE A 53 -26.34 15.81 2.71
C ILE A 53 -25.18 15.24 1.90
N LYS A 54 -24.92 13.94 2.00
CA LYS A 54 -23.82 13.26 1.31
C LYS A 54 -23.86 13.45 -0.21
N SER A 55 -25.05 13.50 -0.81
CA SER A 55 -25.17 13.66 -2.27
C SER A 55 -24.88 15.09 -2.75
N VAL A 56 -25.02 16.10 -1.88
CA VAL A 56 -24.85 17.52 -2.24
C VAL A 56 -23.56 18.16 -1.71
N ILE A 57 -22.77 17.45 -0.90
CA ILE A 57 -21.47 17.97 -0.42
C ILE A 57 -20.56 18.29 -1.62
N ASN A 58 -20.22 19.57 -1.75
CA ASN A 58 -19.22 20.07 -2.69
C ASN A 58 -18.19 20.89 -1.89
N LEU A 59 -16.91 20.55 -2.06
CA LEU A 59 -15.80 21.20 -1.36
C LEU A 59 -15.06 22.24 -2.24
N ALA A 60 -15.55 22.44 -3.47
CA ALA A 60 -15.06 23.44 -4.41
C ALA A 60 -16.20 23.98 -5.26
N ASP A 61 -16.02 25.16 -5.83
CA ASP A 61 -16.98 25.76 -6.76
C ASP A 61 -16.92 25.03 -8.10
N ASN A 62 -18.02 24.39 -8.50
CA ASN A 62 -18.11 23.67 -9.75
C ASN A 62 -18.09 24.62 -10.98
N ASN A 63 -18.36 25.91 -10.81
CA ASN A 63 -18.27 26.90 -11.89
C ASN A 63 -16.82 27.10 -12.35
N GLU A 64 -15.86 26.97 -11.43
CA GLU A 64 -14.42 27.05 -11.69
C GLU A 64 -13.85 25.76 -12.32
N ALA A 65 -14.63 24.68 -12.39
CA ALA A 65 -14.12 23.38 -12.85
C ALA A 65 -13.64 23.37 -14.30
N LYS A 66 -14.22 24.23 -15.16
CA LYS A 66 -13.84 24.32 -16.58
C LYS A 66 -12.48 24.98 -16.80
N SER A 67 -12.06 25.89 -15.92
CA SER A 67 -10.76 26.55 -16.00
C SER A 67 -9.63 25.73 -15.37
N GLN A 68 -9.97 24.74 -14.55
CA GLN A 68 -9.03 23.96 -13.75
C GLN A 68 -8.87 22.53 -14.29
N THR A 69 -8.49 22.40 -15.56
CA THR A 69 -8.32 21.10 -16.23
C THR A 69 -7.00 20.40 -15.87
N ILE A 70 -6.04 21.15 -15.35
CA ILE A 70 -4.70 20.65 -14.97
C ILE A 70 -4.76 19.91 -13.62
N ASP A 71 -5.43 20.50 -12.62
CA ASP A 71 -5.51 19.91 -11.28
C ASP A 71 -6.61 18.85 -11.19
N ARG A 72 -6.22 17.59 -11.36
CA ARG A 72 -7.12 16.43 -11.25
C ARG A 72 -7.80 16.31 -9.88
N ALA A 73 -7.23 16.94 -8.83
CA ALA A 73 -7.75 16.95 -7.47
C ALA A 73 -8.46 18.27 -7.09
N PHE A 74 -8.80 19.13 -8.07
CA PHE A 74 -9.41 20.45 -7.87
C PHE A 74 -10.54 20.45 -6.82
N LYS A 75 -11.45 19.46 -6.90
CA LYS A 75 -12.62 19.36 -6.00
C LYS A 75 -12.28 19.27 -4.51
N ILE A 76 -11.10 18.77 -4.16
CA ILE A 76 -10.66 18.59 -2.77
C ILE A 76 -9.44 19.44 -2.44
N ARG A 77 -8.88 20.16 -3.42
CA ARG A 77 -7.61 20.90 -3.29
C ARG A 77 -7.66 21.94 -2.18
N LYS A 78 -8.74 22.71 -2.10
CA LYS A 78 -8.93 23.76 -1.08
C LYS A 78 -8.86 23.15 0.33
N LEU A 79 -9.60 22.07 0.56
CA LEU A 79 -9.57 21.34 1.84
C LEU A 79 -8.17 20.81 2.19
N ILE A 80 -7.49 20.17 1.24
CA ILE A 80 -6.14 19.62 1.46
C ILE A 80 -5.16 20.74 1.82
N ALA A 81 -5.19 21.85 1.09
CA ALA A 81 -4.31 22.98 1.31
C ALA A 81 -4.50 23.59 2.71
N GLU A 82 -5.75 23.81 3.12
CA GLU A 82 -6.07 24.33 4.45
C GLU A 82 -5.65 23.37 5.58
N ARG A 83 -5.84 22.07 5.40
CA ARG A 83 -5.39 21.06 6.37
C ARG A 83 -3.87 21.02 6.47
N ASN A 84 -3.16 20.98 5.34
CA ASN A 84 -1.70 20.97 5.31
C ASN A 84 -1.12 22.23 5.96
N ALA A 85 -1.67 23.41 5.66
CA ALA A 85 -1.26 24.66 6.30
C ALA A 85 -1.44 24.62 7.82
N ASN A 86 -2.49 23.96 8.31
CA ASN A 86 -2.69 23.78 9.75
C ASN A 86 -1.76 22.74 10.37
N PHE A 87 -1.50 21.62 9.68
CA PHE A 87 -0.57 20.60 10.18
C PHE A 87 0.88 21.11 10.22
N GLN A 88 1.28 21.94 9.26
CA GLN A 88 2.61 22.56 9.26
C GLN A 88 2.84 23.48 10.47
N LYS A 89 1.79 24.10 11.03
CA LYS A 89 1.91 24.90 12.27
C LYS A 89 2.31 24.07 13.48
N LEU A 90 1.98 22.77 13.48
CA LEU A 90 2.28 21.86 14.58
C LEU A 90 3.71 21.30 14.53
N GLY A 91 4.46 21.57 13.45
CA GLY A 91 5.89 21.34 13.32
C GLY A 91 6.36 19.92 13.65
N ILE A 92 6.51 19.06 12.65
CA ILE A 92 7.21 17.78 12.84
C ILE A 92 8.64 17.95 12.31
N PHE A 93 9.57 18.27 13.22
CA PHE A 93 10.99 18.31 12.94
C PHE A 93 11.72 17.35 13.89
N ASP A 94 11.76 16.08 13.50
CA ASP A 94 12.62 15.08 14.12
C ASP A 94 13.76 14.73 13.17
N LYS A 95 14.93 14.39 13.71
CA LYS A 95 16.09 13.90 12.94
C LYS A 95 15.77 12.57 12.25
N HIS A 96 14.82 11.81 12.78
CA HIS A 96 14.39 10.53 12.22
C HIS A 96 12.90 10.57 11.89
N LEU A 97 12.57 10.95 10.65
CA LEU A 97 11.20 10.97 10.15
C LEU A 97 10.93 9.70 9.31
N SER A 98 9.87 8.99 9.66
CA SER A 98 9.33 7.92 8.80
C SER A 98 8.24 8.50 7.93
N ILE A 99 8.44 8.46 6.61
CA ILE A 99 7.44 8.84 5.61
C ILE A 99 6.93 7.56 4.98
N ASP A 100 5.62 7.37 5.01
CA ASP A 100 4.97 6.21 4.41
C ASP A 100 3.80 6.66 3.54
N GLU A 101 3.49 5.88 2.51
CA GLU A 101 2.37 6.14 1.61
C GLU A 101 1.11 5.47 2.16
N MET A 102 0.06 6.27 2.37
CA MET A 102 -1.26 5.73 2.69
C MET A 102 -2.10 5.63 1.42
N MET A 103 -2.44 4.39 1.03
CA MET A 103 -3.43 4.16 -0.02
C MET A 103 -4.85 4.09 0.55
N ILE A 104 -5.77 4.80 -0.08
CA ILE A 104 -7.20 4.72 0.22
C ILE A 104 -7.87 3.86 -0.86
N ARG A 105 -8.47 2.73 -0.48
CA ARG A 105 -9.22 1.87 -1.42
C ARG A 105 -10.37 2.67 -2.03
N TYR A 106 -10.38 2.82 -3.35
CA TYR A 106 -11.39 3.58 -4.07
C TYR A 106 -11.72 2.95 -5.43
N TYR A 107 -12.99 2.63 -5.63
CA TYR A 107 -13.45 1.89 -6.81
C TYR A 107 -13.93 2.80 -7.96
N GLY A 108 -14.31 4.05 -7.71
CA GLY A 108 -14.88 4.94 -8.73
C GLY A 108 -13.89 5.33 -9.85
N HIS A 109 -14.39 5.70 -11.03
CA HIS A 109 -13.55 6.02 -12.19
C HIS A 109 -12.87 7.40 -12.04
N ARG A 110 -11.58 7.43 -11.68
CA ARG A 110 -10.79 8.66 -11.49
C ARG A 110 -9.34 8.45 -11.93
N TYR A 111 -8.74 9.51 -12.49
CA TYR A 111 -7.37 9.54 -13.01
C TYR A 111 -6.25 9.58 -11.94
N CYS A 112 -6.61 9.73 -10.66
CA CYS A 112 -5.64 9.77 -9.55
C CYS A 112 -5.42 8.37 -8.92
N LYS A 113 -5.95 7.30 -9.53
CA LYS A 113 -5.61 5.93 -9.14
C LYS A 113 -4.18 5.67 -9.56
N GLN A 114 -3.35 5.23 -8.63
CA GLN A 114 -1.95 4.90 -8.90
C GLN A 114 -1.73 3.41 -8.69
N TYR A 115 -0.97 2.79 -9.59
CA TYR A 115 -0.46 1.45 -9.44
C TYR A 115 0.99 1.58 -8.96
N ILE A 116 1.24 1.29 -7.69
CA ILE A 116 2.49 1.63 -7.03
C ILE A 116 3.61 0.71 -7.51
N LYS A 117 4.71 1.27 -8.06
CA LYS A 117 6.11 0.88 -7.75
C LYS A 117 7.21 1.59 -8.55
N VAL A 118 6.98 2.02 -9.80
CA VAL A 118 8.08 2.54 -10.65
C VAL A 118 8.33 4.04 -10.42
N ASP A 119 7.28 4.79 -10.11
CA ASP A 119 7.29 6.26 -10.11
C ASP A 119 8.19 6.93 -9.05
N LEU A 120 8.50 6.22 -7.95
CA LEU A 120 9.21 6.80 -6.80
C LEU A 120 10.69 7.12 -7.08
N ARG A 121 11.37 6.28 -7.87
CA ARG A 121 12.77 6.50 -8.20
C ARG A 121 12.95 7.63 -9.21
N GLU A 122 12.07 7.69 -10.21
CA GLU A 122 12.05 8.79 -11.20
C GLU A 122 11.78 10.15 -10.53
N SER A 123 11.01 10.14 -9.45
CA SER A 123 10.71 11.33 -8.64
C SER A 123 11.82 11.73 -7.65
N GLY A 124 12.96 11.02 -7.64
CA GLY A 124 14.11 11.32 -6.80
C GLY A 124 14.02 10.85 -5.34
N PHE A 125 13.02 10.03 -5.00
CA PHE A 125 12.86 9.52 -3.65
C PHE A 125 13.59 8.20 -3.43
N ARG A 126 14.22 8.08 -2.26
CA ARG A 126 14.83 6.85 -1.75
C ARG A 126 13.79 6.13 -0.88
N ALA A 127 13.48 4.89 -1.23
CA ALA A 127 12.43 4.09 -0.60
C ALA A 127 12.93 2.66 -0.34
N THR A 128 12.54 2.11 0.80
CA THR A 128 12.74 0.71 1.17
C THR A 128 11.47 0.21 1.83
N GLY A 129 10.94 -0.91 1.37
CA GLY A 129 9.67 -1.42 1.88
C GLY A 129 9.52 -2.92 1.71
N THR A 130 8.72 -3.53 2.57
CA THR A 130 8.33 -4.93 2.43
C THR A 130 7.25 -5.09 1.38
N ILE A 131 7.38 -6.10 0.54
CA ILE A 131 6.46 -6.41 -0.54
C ILE A 131 5.86 -7.81 -0.32
N ARG A 132 4.58 -7.96 -0.57
CA ARG A 132 3.92 -9.28 -0.55
C ARG A 132 4.35 -10.08 -1.78
N SER A 133 4.57 -11.38 -1.61
CA SER A 133 5.16 -12.25 -2.65
C SER A 133 4.32 -12.35 -3.93
N ASP A 134 3.00 -12.25 -3.81
CA ASP A 134 2.05 -12.18 -4.94
C ASP A 134 2.13 -10.88 -5.76
N ARG A 135 2.77 -9.82 -5.22
CA ARG A 135 2.89 -8.52 -5.87
C ARG A 135 4.23 -8.31 -6.58
N ILE A 136 5.03 -9.36 -6.74
CA ILE A 136 6.35 -9.34 -7.40
C ILE A 136 6.31 -10.11 -8.72
N GLN A 137 5.26 -9.85 -9.51
CA GLN A 137 5.07 -10.51 -10.81
C GLN A 137 6.31 -10.27 -11.70
N HIS A 138 6.82 -11.35 -12.30
CA HIS A 138 8.02 -11.36 -13.17
C HIS A 138 9.38 -11.11 -12.50
N CYS A 139 9.48 -11.10 -11.17
CA CYS A 139 10.78 -11.08 -10.50
C CYS A 139 11.29 -12.51 -10.29
N PRO A 140 12.53 -12.84 -10.70
CA PRO A 140 13.08 -14.21 -10.64
C PRO A 140 13.61 -14.55 -9.24
N LEU A 141 12.82 -14.26 -8.20
CA LEU A 141 13.11 -14.71 -6.83
C LEU A 141 12.53 -16.10 -6.60
N GLU A 142 13.15 -16.87 -5.72
CA GLU A 142 12.68 -18.21 -5.38
C GLU A 142 11.23 -18.21 -4.89
N ILE A 143 10.44 -19.20 -5.35
CA ILE A 143 9.03 -19.36 -4.98
C ILE A 143 8.92 -19.71 -3.49
N ASP A 144 7.92 -19.13 -2.81
CA ASP A 144 7.74 -19.31 -1.35
C ASP A 144 7.66 -20.78 -0.91
N SER A 145 7.08 -21.66 -1.73
CA SER A 145 6.96 -23.10 -1.44
C SER A 145 8.31 -23.83 -1.40
N ILE A 146 9.26 -23.38 -2.20
CA ILE A 146 10.63 -23.91 -2.26
C ILE A 146 11.44 -23.24 -1.15
N PHE A 147 11.37 -21.92 -1.06
CA PHE A 147 12.18 -21.13 -0.15
C PHE A 147 11.89 -21.42 1.33
N LYS A 148 10.64 -21.79 1.69
CA LYS A 148 10.30 -22.26 3.05
C LYS A 148 11.03 -23.53 3.48
N LYS A 149 11.57 -24.31 2.54
CA LYS A 149 12.33 -25.53 2.84
C LYS A 149 13.79 -25.23 3.19
N THR A 150 14.27 -24.03 2.88
CA THR A 150 15.62 -23.59 3.24
C THR A 150 15.74 -23.37 4.75
N SER A 151 16.95 -23.31 5.27
CA SER A 151 17.15 -23.00 6.69
C SER A 151 16.70 -21.56 6.99
N ARG A 152 16.25 -21.35 8.23
CA ARG A 152 15.95 -20.01 8.70
C ARG A 152 17.23 -19.16 8.67
N GLY A 153 17.14 -17.95 8.12
CA GLY A 153 18.29 -17.07 7.86
C GLY A 153 18.80 -17.14 6.41
N SER A 154 18.31 -18.08 5.59
CA SER A 154 18.58 -18.07 4.16
C SER A 154 18.00 -16.82 3.50
N HIS A 155 18.70 -16.31 2.49
CA HIS A 155 18.29 -15.16 1.70
C HIS A 155 18.52 -15.42 0.21
N ASP A 156 17.71 -14.80 -0.62
CA ASP A 156 17.80 -14.74 -2.07
C ASP A 156 17.64 -13.27 -2.48
N PHE A 157 18.26 -12.87 -3.60
CA PHE A 157 18.21 -11.48 -4.04
C PHE A 157 18.23 -11.36 -5.55
N TYR A 158 17.60 -10.29 -6.03
CA TYR A 158 17.58 -9.93 -7.43
C TYR A 158 17.81 -8.43 -7.58
N PHE A 159 18.67 -8.05 -8.53
CA PHE A 159 18.92 -6.67 -8.88
C PHE A 159 18.45 -6.38 -10.30
N ASP A 160 17.49 -5.46 -10.42
CA ASP A 160 17.05 -4.95 -11.71
C ASP A 160 18.01 -3.84 -12.17
N VAL A 161 18.84 -4.14 -13.17
CA VAL A 161 19.83 -3.20 -13.73
C VAL A 161 19.17 -2.00 -14.43
N LYS A 162 17.99 -2.21 -15.03
CA LYS A 162 17.27 -1.17 -15.80
C LYS A 162 16.68 -0.15 -14.84
N ASN A 163 15.96 -0.61 -13.83
CA ASN A 163 15.30 0.27 -12.86
C ASN A 163 16.19 0.62 -11.66
N LYS A 164 17.35 -0.04 -11.49
CA LYS A 164 18.25 0.05 -10.33
C LYS A 164 17.50 -0.17 -9.01
N ILE A 165 16.78 -1.27 -8.95
CA ILE A 165 16.00 -1.69 -7.79
C ILE A 165 16.54 -3.04 -7.33
N THR A 166 16.74 -3.18 -6.03
CA THR A 166 17.15 -4.43 -5.39
C THR A 166 15.95 -5.04 -4.69
N ALA A 167 15.64 -6.29 -4.98
CA ALA A 167 14.69 -7.12 -4.24
C ALA A 167 15.47 -8.16 -3.43
N VAL A 168 15.14 -8.30 -2.15
CA VAL A 168 15.76 -9.25 -1.23
C VAL A 168 14.66 -10.05 -0.56
N LYS A 169 14.72 -11.37 -0.67
CA LYS A 169 13.86 -12.31 0.03
C LYS A 169 14.66 -12.99 1.13
N TRP A 170 14.13 -13.08 2.34
CA TRP A 170 14.76 -13.81 3.44
C TRP A 170 13.77 -14.71 4.18
N HIS A 171 14.27 -15.81 4.70
CA HIS A 171 13.50 -16.80 5.43
C HIS A 171 13.63 -16.54 6.93
N ASP A 172 12.59 -15.98 7.56
CA ASP A 172 12.48 -15.94 9.02
C ASP A 172 11.46 -17.00 9.50
N ASN A 173 10.49 -16.65 10.34
CA ASN A 173 9.36 -17.55 10.64
C ASN A 173 8.43 -17.74 9.42
N LYS A 174 8.48 -16.79 8.47
CA LYS A 174 7.84 -16.83 7.16
C LYS A 174 8.83 -16.25 6.14
N CYS A 175 8.61 -16.52 4.85
CA CYS A 175 9.31 -15.80 3.79
C CYS A 175 8.87 -14.34 3.80
N VAL A 176 9.83 -13.43 3.85
CA VAL A 176 9.60 -12.00 3.74
C VAL A 176 10.39 -11.48 2.55
N THR A 177 9.78 -10.61 1.77
CA THR A 177 10.46 -9.93 0.67
C THR A 177 10.49 -8.44 0.93
N LEU A 178 11.63 -7.83 0.65
CA LEU A 178 11.90 -6.41 0.74
C LEU A 178 12.39 -5.91 -0.61
N VAL A 179 12.01 -4.69 -0.96
CA VAL A 179 12.46 -4.00 -2.16
C VAL A 179 13.01 -2.66 -1.76
N THR A 180 14.17 -2.31 -2.31
CA THR A 180 14.85 -1.03 -2.07
C THR A 180 15.37 -0.47 -3.38
N ASN A 181 15.32 0.86 -3.52
CA ASN A 181 15.96 1.59 -4.62
C ASN A 181 17.22 2.36 -4.15
N ILE A 182 17.67 2.10 -2.92
CA ILE A 182 18.73 2.86 -2.25
C ILE A 182 20.09 2.20 -2.47
N ASP A 183 20.20 0.92 -2.11
CA ASP A 183 21.47 0.20 -2.02
C ASP A 183 21.39 -1.22 -2.61
N ILE A 184 22.58 -1.79 -2.83
CA ILE A 184 22.80 -3.19 -3.19
C ILE A 184 22.93 -4.00 -1.88
N ILE A 185 22.78 -5.32 -1.95
CA ILE A 185 22.78 -6.21 -0.77
C ILE A 185 24.09 -6.22 0.05
N GLU A 186 25.17 -5.62 -0.44
CA GLU A 186 26.48 -5.67 0.20
C GLU A 186 26.79 -4.40 1.04
N PRO A 187 27.51 -4.54 2.18
CA PRO A 187 27.99 -5.79 2.78
C PRO A 187 26.95 -6.44 3.69
N LEU A 188 26.83 -7.77 3.60
CA LEU A 188 26.02 -8.56 4.53
C LEU A 188 26.63 -8.51 5.93
N THR A 189 25.80 -8.19 6.92
CA THR A 189 26.19 -8.16 8.33
C THR A 189 25.42 -9.20 9.14
N SER A 190 26.09 -9.86 10.07
CA SER A 190 25.44 -10.78 11.02
C SER A 190 24.83 -9.98 12.16
N VAL A 191 23.54 -10.16 12.41
CA VAL A 191 22.79 -9.45 13.47
C VAL A 191 22.16 -10.44 14.44
N SER A 192 22.27 -10.15 15.74
CA SER A 192 21.62 -10.93 16.80
C SER A 192 20.17 -10.49 16.98
N LYS A 193 19.28 -11.46 17.19
CA LYS A 193 17.84 -11.19 17.42
C LYS A 193 17.62 -10.82 18.88
N ARG A 194 16.87 -9.76 19.12
CA ARG A 194 16.37 -9.43 20.46
C ARG A 194 15.41 -10.51 20.96
N GLU A 195 15.69 -11.09 22.11
CA GLU A 195 14.77 -12.00 22.80
C GLU A 195 13.57 -11.23 23.35
N LYS A 196 12.34 -11.74 23.14
CA LYS A 196 11.14 -11.17 23.77
C LYS A 196 11.32 -11.21 25.30
N GLY A 197 11.19 -10.06 25.95
CA GLY A 197 11.28 -9.92 27.41
C GLY A 197 12.61 -9.36 27.95
N LYS A 198 13.65 -9.22 27.13
CA LYS A 198 14.89 -8.52 27.49
C LYS A 198 14.94 -7.19 26.75
N ALA A 199 14.27 -6.18 27.29
CA ALA A 199 14.59 -4.79 26.97
C ALA A 199 15.80 -4.41 27.82
N GLU A 200 16.96 -4.22 27.22
CA GLU A 200 18.02 -3.49 27.91
C GLU A 200 17.51 -2.08 28.16
N LYS A 201 17.26 -1.77 29.43
CA LYS A 201 16.99 -0.41 29.86
C LYS A 201 18.29 0.34 29.69
N ASN A 202 18.42 1.12 28.62
CA ASN A 202 19.45 2.15 28.55
C ASN A 202 19.23 3.06 29.76
N LYS A 203 20.13 2.97 30.75
CA LYS A 203 20.22 3.96 31.82
C LYS A 203 20.66 5.26 31.16
N ILE A 204 19.78 6.26 31.23
CA ILE A 204 20.14 7.68 31.08
C ILE A 204 21.05 8.05 32.24
#